data_AF-A0A2A8U9E4-F1
#
_entry.id   AF-A0A2A8U9E4-F1
#
_cell.length_a   1.000
_cell.length_b   1.000
_cell.length_c   1.000
_cell.angle_alpha   90.00
_cell.angle_beta   90.00
_cell.angle_gamma   90.00
#
_symmetry.space_group_name_H-M   'P 1'
#
loop_
_entity.id
_entity.type
_entity.pdbx_description
1 polymer ?
#
loop_
_entity_poly.entity_id
_entity_poly.type
_entity_poly.pdbx_seq_one_letter_code
_entity_poly.pdbx_strand_id
1 'polypeptide(L)'
;MKTEKFFTHPIGVFIAAIVATFLWGSAFPFIKLSYVELGIQPQEVGEQILFAGYRFFLSGAMLLLFFKALGKDMQFKKGTGKQLVQIGLFQTFLQYICFYIGMSYSSGIEGAIISGTSSFFQILLAHFLYKDDALNMRKVIGVSIGFCGVILVNVPSDGSLSFHFGIGSLLLLGAAMMYSYGNILAKEGSKTLDIGYMTAYQMIFGSIGLLCIGAFQVGVIPFTFNLHAILMLIYLSFLSAAGFCIWNTIMKYNKVGKVSMYMFFIPVFGVLLSSLILGEAIHSFVLFGLACVAAGIIVVNRAPAKQKIEQEKQVA
;
A
#
# COMPACT_ATOMS: atom_id res chain seq x y z
N MET A 1 14.33 -20.20 -14.56
CA MET A 1 15.09 -18.93 -14.39
C MET A 1 15.30 -18.71 -12.90
N LYS A 2 16.52 -18.46 -12.38
CA LYS A 2 16.71 -18.19 -10.94
C LYS A 2 15.87 -16.95 -10.55
N THR A 3 15.18 -16.99 -9.41
CA THR A 3 14.25 -15.94 -8.94
C THR A 3 14.84 -14.54 -9.07
N GLU A 4 16.10 -14.36 -8.69
CA GLU A 4 16.85 -13.11 -8.84
C GLU A 4 16.88 -12.57 -10.27
N LYS A 5 17.10 -13.43 -11.29
CA LYS A 5 17.13 -13.01 -12.70
C LYS A 5 15.78 -12.46 -13.16
N PHE A 6 14.66 -12.96 -12.62
CA PHE A 6 13.33 -12.43 -12.94
C PHE A 6 13.12 -11.05 -12.33
N PHE A 7 13.43 -10.90 -11.04
CA PHE A 7 13.21 -9.64 -10.30
C PHE A 7 14.26 -8.56 -10.58
N THR A 8 15.26 -8.83 -11.41
CA THR A 8 16.24 -7.84 -11.90
C THR A 8 16.02 -7.47 -13.37
N HIS A 9 15.40 -8.36 -14.16
CA HIS A 9 15.09 -8.11 -15.56
C HIS A 9 13.96 -7.08 -15.70
N PRO A 10 14.07 -6.07 -16.60
CA PRO A 10 13.07 -5.01 -16.73
C PRO A 10 11.63 -5.52 -16.91
N ILE A 11 11.44 -6.55 -17.75
CA ILE A 11 10.13 -7.16 -18.00
C ILE A 11 9.59 -7.87 -16.74
N GLY A 12 10.45 -8.58 -16.00
CA GLY A 12 10.01 -9.29 -14.80
C GLY A 12 9.64 -8.32 -13.68
N VAL A 13 10.41 -7.24 -13.51
CA VAL A 13 10.06 -6.13 -12.61
C VAL A 13 8.72 -5.49 -13.01
N PHE A 14 8.52 -5.21 -14.29
CA PHE A 14 7.27 -4.63 -14.80
C PHE A 14 6.07 -5.54 -14.50
N ILE A 15 6.13 -6.81 -14.88
CA ILE A 15 5.03 -7.77 -14.66
C ILE A 15 4.74 -7.90 -13.17
N ALA A 16 5.77 -8.08 -12.33
CA ALA A 16 5.60 -8.22 -10.90
C ALA A 16 5.00 -6.97 -10.26
N ALA A 17 5.41 -5.78 -10.70
CA ALA A 17 4.87 -4.52 -10.22
C ALA A 17 3.41 -4.32 -10.64
N ILE A 18 3.05 -4.64 -11.89
CA ILE A 18 1.65 -4.60 -12.37
C ILE A 18 0.78 -5.54 -11.54
N VAL A 19 1.21 -6.78 -11.31
CA VAL A 19 0.46 -7.74 -10.50
C VAL A 19 0.27 -7.22 -9.08
N ALA A 20 1.34 -6.76 -8.42
CA ALA A 20 1.24 -6.24 -7.05
C ALA A 20 0.33 -5.02 -6.94
N THR A 21 0.44 -4.09 -7.88
CA THR A 21 -0.36 -2.85 -7.89
C THR A 21 -1.81 -3.09 -8.30
N PHE A 22 -2.08 -4.08 -9.15
CA PHE A 22 -3.45 -4.55 -9.43
C PHE A 22 -4.10 -5.15 -8.18
N LEU A 23 -3.38 -6.04 -7.47
CA LEU A 23 -3.85 -6.62 -6.21
C LEU A 23 -4.13 -5.55 -5.14
N TRP A 24 -3.31 -4.51 -5.05
CA TRP A 24 -3.58 -3.41 -4.12
C TRP A 24 -4.69 -2.48 -4.60
N GLY A 25 -4.79 -2.21 -5.90
CA GLY A 25 -5.88 -1.44 -6.49
C GLY A 25 -7.24 -2.13 -6.32
N SER A 26 -7.30 -3.47 -6.33
CA SER A 26 -8.54 -4.19 -6.05
C SER A 26 -8.94 -4.17 -4.58
N ALA A 27 -8.03 -3.82 -3.65
CA ALA A 27 -8.35 -3.80 -2.23
C ALA A 27 -9.42 -2.76 -1.87
N PHE A 28 -9.42 -1.60 -2.53
CA PHE A 28 -10.35 -0.50 -2.23
C PHE A 28 -11.83 -0.93 -2.34
N PRO A 29 -12.31 -1.47 -3.48
CA PRO A 29 -13.69 -1.90 -3.60
C PRO A 29 -14.03 -3.07 -2.67
N PHE A 30 -13.13 -4.04 -2.51
CA PHE A 30 -13.41 -5.22 -1.67
C PHE A 30 -13.46 -4.88 -0.18
N ILE A 31 -12.73 -3.87 0.29
CA ILE A 31 -12.87 -3.38 1.67
C ILE A 31 -14.24 -2.73 1.86
N LYS A 32 -14.67 -1.87 0.92
CA LYS A 32 -16.00 -1.22 0.99
C LYS A 32 -17.13 -2.24 0.93
N LEU A 33 -17.04 -3.24 0.05
CA LEU A 33 -17.99 -4.35 0.01
C LEU A 33 -17.99 -5.15 1.32
N SER A 34 -16.81 -5.41 1.90
CA SER A 34 -16.73 -6.10 3.19
C SER A 34 -17.39 -5.31 4.30
N TYR A 35 -17.28 -3.98 4.30
CA TYR A 35 -18.00 -3.14 5.25
C TYR A 35 -19.51 -3.27 5.10
N VAL A 36 -20.02 -3.28 3.87
CA VAL A 36 -21.46 -3.49 3.60
C VAL A 36 -21.91 -4.88 4.07
N GLU A 37 -21.19 -5.93 3.67
CA GLU A 37 -21.53 -7.33 4.01
C GLU A 37 -21.47 -7.63 5.51
N LEU A 38 -20.54 -6.99 6.22
CA LEU A 38 -20.36 -7.16 7.66
C LEU A 38 -21.14 -6.12 8.49
N GLY A 39 -21.87 -5.22 7.84
CA GLY A 39 -22.64 -4.16 8.50
C GLY A 39 -21.81 -3.07 9.18
N ILE A 40 -20.52 -2.95 8.84
CA ILE A 40 -19.56 -2.03 9.48
C ILE A 40 -19.84 -0.59 9.05
N GLN A 41 -20.17 0.26 10.02
CA GLN A 41 -20.45 1.68 9.81
C GLN A 41 -19.20 2.56 10.00
N PRO A 42 -19.17 3.82 9.50
CA PRO A 42 -18.02 4.71 9.65
C PRO A 42 -17.60 5.01 11.11
N GLN A 43 -18.56 5.04 12.03
CA GLN A 43 -18.33 5.25 13.47
C GLN A 43 -17.82 4.01 14.22
N GLU A 44 -17.89 2.83 13.60
CA GLU A 44 -17.53 1.53 14.17
C GLU A 44 -16.03 1.25 13.99
N VAL A 45 -15.22 2.08 14.66
CA VAL A 45 -13.75 2.05 14.54
C VAL A 45 -13.17 0.72 15.02
N GLY A 46 -13.75 0.13 16.07
CA GLY A 46 -13.30 -1.15 16.61
C GLY A 46 -13.43 -2.28 15.60
N GLU A 47 -14.56 -2.35 14.92
CA GLU A 47 -14.88 -3.29 13.86
C GLU A 47 -13.96 -3.12 12.65
N GLN A 48 -13.76 -1.88 12.21
CA GLN A 48 -12.85 -1.56 11.10
C GLN A 48 -11.42 -2.05 11.37
N ILE A 49 -10.89 -1.75 12.57
CA ILE A 49 -9.56 -2.17 13.00
C ILE A 49 -9.49 -3.69 13.17
N LEU A 50 -10.52 -4.31 13.75
CA LEU A 50 -10.57 -5.75 13.97
C LEU A 50 -10.57 -6.53 12.65
N PHE A 51 -11.36 -6.09 11.67
CA PHE A 51 -11.42 -6.69 10.34
C PHE A 51 -10.07 -6.60 9.62
N ALA A 52 -9.38 -5.46 9.73
CA ALA A 52 -8.00 -5.31 9.28
C ALA A 52 -7.07 -6.32 9.98
N GLY A 53 -7.22 -6.49 11.29
CA GLY A 53 -6.49 -7.45 12.10
C GLY A 53 -6.65 -8.89 11.58
N TYR A 54 -7.88 -9.36 11.33
CA TYR A 54 -8.09 -10.69 10.76
C TYR A 54 -7.40 -10.85 9.42
N ARG A 55 -7.55 -9.85 8.54
CA ARG A 55 -6.96 -9.89 7.20
C ARG A 55 -5.45 -10.05 7.27
N PHE A 56 -4.76 -9.21 8.04
CA PHE A 56 -3.29 -9.23 8.07
C PHE A 56 -2.74 -10.41 8.86
N PHE A 57 -3.45 -10.88 9.89
CA PHE A 57 -3.09 -12.11 10.59
C PHE A 57 -3.18 -13.32 9.64
N LEU A 58 -4.30 -13.43 8.92
CA LEU A 58 -4.50 -14.48 7.92
C LEU A 58 -3.48 -14.38 6.79
N SER A 59 -3.17 -13.17 6.30
CA SER A 59 -2.13 -12.94 5.29
C SER A 59 -0.76 -13.48 5.74
N GLY A 60 -0.35 -13.14 6.97
CA GLY A 60 0.91 -13.61 7.52
C GLY A 60 0.93 -15.13 7.72
N ALA A 61 -0.17 -15.71 8.21
CA ALA A 61 -0.33 -17.16 8.33
C ALA A 61 -0.26 -17.87 6.96
N MET A 62 -0.91 -17.33 5.94
CA MET A 62 -0.86 -17.86 4.57
C MET A 62 0.57 -17.87 4.02
N LEU A 63 1.35 -16.81 4.26
CA LEU A 63 2.76 -16.77 3.86
C LEU A 63 3.62 -17.79 4.63
N LEU A 64 3.42 -17.91 5.96
CA LEU A 64 4.12 -18.93 6.76
C LEU A 64 3.84 -20.33 6.22
N LEU A 65 2.58 -20.67 5.98
CA LEU A 65 2.17 -21.98 5.48
C LEU A 65 2.71 -22.23 4.07
N PHE A 66 2.59 -21.24 3.17
CA PHE A 66 3.09 -21.35 1.80
C PHE A 66 4.59 -21.61 1.76
N PHE A 67 5.40 -20.79 2.44
CA PHE A 67 6.85 -20.97 2.42
C PHE A 67 7.32 -22.21 3.18
N LYS A 68 6.61 -22.60 4.26
CA LYS A 68 6.86 -23.88 4.95
C LYS A 68 6.57 -25.08 4.02
N ALA A 69 5.48 -25.03 3.25
CA ALA A 69 5.17 -26.07 2.26
C ALA A 69 6.21 -26.13 1.13
N LEU A 70 6.88 -25.02 0.81
CA LEU A 70 8.03 -24.97 -0.09
C LEU A 70 9.36 -25.42 0.57
N GLY A 71 9.33 -25.94 1.79
CA GLY A 71 10.51 -26.44 2.51
C GLY A 71 11.44 -25.35 3.04
N LYS A 72 10.97 -24.09 3.14
CA LYS A 72 11.75 -23.02 3.77
C LYS A 72 11.67 -23.12 5.29
N ASP A 73 12.79 -22.82 5.95
CA ASP A 73 12.80 -22.63 7.40
C ASP A 73 12.12 -21.31 7.75
N MET A 74 10.88 -21.44 8.24
CA MET A 74 10.03 -20.35 8.69
C MET A 74 9.93 -20.30 10.22
N GLN A 75 10.81 -20.99 10.95
CA GLN A 75 10.83 -20.89 12.41
C GLN A 75 11.29 -19.50 12.84
N PHE A 76 10.70 -19.01 13.94
CA PHE A 76 11.06 -17.69 14.46
C PHE A 76 12.52 -17.67 14.92
N LYS A 77 13.30 -16.75 14.34
CA LYS A 77 14.73 -16.61 14.60
C LYS A 77 14.96 -15.60 15.72
N LYS A 78 15.56 -16.04 16.82
CA LYS A 78 15.97 -15.18 17.94
C LYS A 78 16.82 -14.01 17.41
N GLY A 79 16.59 -12.81 17.94
CA GLY A 79 17.26 -11.59 17.50
C GLY A 79 16.59 -10.83 16.34
N THR A 80 15.66 -11.46 15.61
CA THR A 80 14.94 -10.77 14.50
C THR A 80 13.70 -9.99 14.96
N GLY A 81 13.21 -10.26 16.18
CA GLY A 81 11.94 -9.72 16.69
C GLY A 81 11.83 -8.20 16.66
N LYS A 82 12.87 -7.47 17.10
CA LYS A 82 12.84 -5.99 17.11
C LYS A 82 12.62 -5.41 15.71
N GLN A 83 13.34 -5.93 14.72
CA GLN A 83 13.25 -5.48 13.34
C GLN A 83 11.88 -5.80 12.74
N LEU A 84 11.36 -7.01 12.98
CA LEU A 84 10.05 -7.45 12.51
C LEU A 84 8.91 -6.63 13.14
N VAL A 85 8.99 -6.33 14.44
CA VAL A 85 8.02 -5.48 15.15
C VAL A 85 8.07 -4.05 14.63
N GLN A 86 9.25 -3.48 14.37
CA GLN A 86 9.36 -2.14 13.79
C GLN A 86 8.76 -2.06 12.39
N ILE A 87 9.01 -3.06 11.53
CA ILE A 87 8.38 -3.12 10.21
C ILE A 87 6.86 -3.29 10.36
N GLY A 88 6.42 -4.24 11.19
CA GLY A 88 5.00 -4.50 11.42
C GLY A 88 4.24 -3.31 12.01
N LEU A 89 4.90 -2.50 12.84
CA LEU A 89 4.33 -1.30 13.44
C LEU A 89 3.93 -0.27 12.37
N PHE A 90 4.78 -0.03 11.38
CA PHE A 90 4.55 1.01 10.36
C PHE A 90 3.91 0.47 9.07
N GLN A 91 4.36 -0.69 8.58
CA GLN A 91 3.88 -1.28 7.33
C GLN A 91 2.55 -2.04 7.48
N THR A 92 2.15 -2.38 8.72
CA THR A 92 0.90 -3.06 9.00
C THR A 92 0.03 -2.30 10.01
N PHE A 93 0.46 -2.17 11.27
CA PHE A 93 -0.39 -1.68 12.35
C PHE A 93 -0.86 -0.22 12.17
N LEU A 94 0.05 0.76 12.30
CA LEU A 94 -0.31 2.18 12.28
C LEU A 94 -0.95 2.59 10.94
N GLN A 95 -0.37 2.13 9.84
CA GLN A 95 -0.92 2.39 8.51
C GLN A 95 -2.35 1.88 8.38
N TYR A 96 -2.65 0.63 8.78
CA TYR A 96 -3.97 0.07 8.54
C TYR A 96 -5.02 0.53 9.55
N ILE A 97 -4.65 1.02 10.74
CA ILE A 97 -5.57 1.81 11.56
C ILE A 97 -6.04 3.03 10.77
N CYS A 98 -5.11 3.86 10.33
CA CYS A 98 -5.44 5.08 9.58
C CYS A 98 -6.16 4.75 8.26
N PHE A 99 -5.74 3.69 7.57
CA PHE A 99 -6.32 3.33 6.27
C PHE A 99 -7.75 2.81 6.39
N TYR A 100 -8.04 1.90 7.32
CA TYR A 100 -9.40 1.34 7.43
C TYR A 100 -10.41 2.37 7.93
N ILE A 101 -10.01 3.21 8.90
CA ILE A 101 -10.84 4.33 9.34
C ILE A 101 -10.98 5.34 8.21
N GLY A 102 -9.90 5.70 7.52
CA GLY A 102 -9.95 6.64 6.40
C GLY A 102 -10.88 6.16 5.26
N MET A 103 -10.82 4.87 4.93
CA MET A 103 -11.65 4.22 3.93
C MET A 103 -13.14 4.17 4.29
N SER A 104 -13.49 4.16 5.58
CA SER A 104 -14.91 4.15 5.98
C SER A 104 -15.59 5.50 5.71
N TYR A 105 -14.83 6.60 5.77
CA TYR A 105 -15.27 7.96 5.44
C TYR A 105 -15.05 8.37 3.98
N SER A 106 -14.45 7.51 3.15
CA SER A 106 -14.11 7.84 1.77
C SER A 106 -14.74 6.86 0.78
N SER A 107 -14.87 7.26 -0.49
CA SER A 107 -15.14 6.34 -1.59
C SER A 107 -13.93 5.47 -1.93
N GLY A 108 -14.15 4.40 -2.70
CA GLY A 108 -13.09 3.57 -3.25
C GLY A 108 -12.17 4.36 -4.18
N ILE A 109 -12.76 5.21 -5.05
CA ILE A 109 -12.06 6.13 -5.95
C ILE A 109 -11.17 7.11 -5.19
N GLU A 110 -11.70 7.80 -4.17
CA GLU A 110 -10.92 8.76 -3.37
C GLU A 110 -9.78 8.05 -2.63
N GLY A 111 -10.09 6.92 -1.97
CA GLY A 111 -9.11 6.08 -1.29
C GLY A 111 -7.95 5.68 -2.20
N ALA A 112 -8.28 5.22 -3.42
CA ALA A 112 -7.30 4.82 -4.41
C ALA A 112 -6.39 5.98 -4.82
N ILE A 113 -6.96 7.13 -5.17
CA ILE A 113 -6.20 8.31 -5.61
C ILE A 113 -5.29 8.83 -4.49
N ILE A 114 -5.81 8.96 -3.27
CA ILE A 114 -5.04 9.45 -2.12
C ILE A 114 -3.90 8.47 -1.77
N SER A 115 -4.12 7.16 -1.88
CA SER A 115 -3.07 6.16 -1.61
C SER A 115 -1.83 6.31 -2.52
N GLY A 116 -2.02 6.85 -3.74
CA GLY A 116 -0.94 7.14 -4.68
C GLY A 116 0.10 8.12 -4.14
N THR A 117 -0.27 8.96 -3.16
CA THR A 117 0.66 9.88 -2.48
C THR A 117 1.75 9.20 -1.68
N SER A 118 1.63 7.90 -1.41
CA SER A 118 2.70 7.11 -0.78
C SER A 118 4.01 7.23 -1.55
N SER A 119 3.97 7.29 -2.88
CA SER A 119 5.18 7.54 -3.68
C SER A 119 5.86 8.87 -3.35
N PHE A 120 5.07 9.91 -3.07
CA PHE A 120 5.58 11.23 -2.72
C PHE A 120 6.24 11.21 -1.34
N PHE A 121 5.56 10.64 -0.34
CA PHE A 121 6.12 10.47 1.00
C PHE A 121 7.38 9.60 0.99
N GLN A 122 7.41 8.53 0.19
CA GLN A 122 8.60 7.69 0.07
C GLN A 122 9.81 8.45 -0.48
N ILE A 123 9.60 9.35 -1.43
CA ILE A 123 10.68 10.17 -2.00
C ILE A 123 11.12 11.28 -1.04
N LEU A 124 10.18 11.89 -0.32
CA LEU A 124 10.49 12.84 0.75
C LEU A 124 11.33 12.18 1.85
N LEU A 125 10.94 10.99 2.31
CA LEU A 125 11.69 10.22 3.31
C LEU A 125 13.05 9.77 2.77
N ALA A 126 13.11 9.35 1.51
CA ALA A 126 14.36 8.94 0.88
C ALA A 126 15.39 10.08 0.82
N HIS A 127 14.96 11.32 0.62
CA HIS A 127 15.86 12.48 0.66
C HIS A 127 16.58 12.65 2.01
N PHE A 128 15.88 12.42 3.12
CA PHE A 128 16.46 12.56 4.45
C PHE A 128 17.30 11.33 4.84
N LEU A 129 16.99 10.15 4.31
CA LEU A 129 17.62 8.88 4.71
C LEU A 129 18.76 8.44 3.77
N TYR A 130 18.71 8.81 2.49
CA TYR A 130 19.70 8.44 1.47
C TYR A 130 20.39 9.68 0.90
N LYS A 131 21.72 9.75 1.05
CA LYS A 131 22.55 10.87 0.55
C LYS A 131 22.42 11.09 -0.96
N ASP A 132 22.16 10.03 -1.72
CA ASP A 132 22.10 10.08 -3.19
C ASP A 132 20.70 10.40 -3.75
N ASP A 133 19.70 10.59 -2.89
CA ASP A 133 18.30 10.77 -3.31
C ASP A 133 17.74 12.17 -2.98
N ALA A 134 18.56 13.20 -3.18
CA ALA A 134 18.22 14.58 -2.85
C ALA A 134 16.92 15.08 -3.52
N LEU A 135 16.14 15.89 -2.79
CA LEU A 135 15.04 16.67 -3.39
C LEU A 135 15.62 17.67 -4.39
N ASN A 136 14.97 17.77 -5.54
CA ASN A 136 15.28 18.77 -6.57
C ASN A 136 13.99 19.42 -7.05
N MET A 137 14.11 20.53 -7.79
CA MET A 137 12.93 21.30 -8.25
C MET A 137 11.93 20.45 -9.03
N ARG A 138 12.38 19.47 -9.81
CA ARG A 138 11.48 18.55 -10.51
C ARG A 138 10.67 17.67 -9.54
N LYS A 139 11.32 17.13 -8.50
CA LYS A 139 10.62 16.35 -7.45
C LYS A 139 9.62 17.23 -6.71
N VAL A 140 9.98 18.48 -6.39
CA VAL A 140 9.05 19.44 -5.77
C VAL A 140 7.84 19.68 -6.66
N ILE A 141 8.05 20.00 -7.95
CA ILE A 141 6.96 20.19 -8.92
C ILE A 141 6.07 18.95 -9.02
N GLY A 142 6.65 17.75 -9.14
CA GLY A 142 5.87 16.52 -9.26
C GLY A 142 5.05 16.23 -8.00
N VAL A 143 5.60 16.48 -6.81
CA VAL A 143 4.88 16.36 -5.54
C VAL A 143 3.73 17.39 -5.50
N SER A 144 3.97 18.65 -5.85
CA SER A 144 2.95 19.69 -5.90
C SER A 144 1.80 19.32 -6.86
N ILE A 145 2.10 18.87 -8.08
CA ILE A 145 1.10 18.41 -9.05
C ILE A 145 0.29 17.25 -8.46
N GLY A 146 0.96 16.29 -7.82
CA GLY A 146 0.30 15.14 -7.20
C GLY A 146 -0.65 15.54 -6.07
N PHE A 147 -0.24 16.44 -5.18
CA PHE A 147 -1.11 16.96 -4.11
C PHE A 147 -2.27 17.81 -4.64
N CYS A 148 -2.11 18.53 -5.75
CA CYS A 148 -3.25 19.16 -6.44
C CYS A 148 -4.28 18.09 -6.86
N GLY A 149 -3.84 16.92 -7.32
CA GLY A 149 -4.75 15.82 -7.66
C GLY A 149 -5.55 15.29 -6.46
N VAL A 150 -4.92 15.23 -5.28
CA VAL A 150 -5.60 14.88 -4.02
C VAL A 150 -6.64 15.91 -3.62
N ILE A 151 -6.35 17.20 -3.81
CA ILE A 151 -7.32 18.27 -3.55
C ILE A 151 -8.53 18.12 -4.50
N LEU A 152 -8.28 17.84 -5.79
CA LEU A 152 -9.33 17.70 -6.80
C LEU A 152 -10.26 16.51 -6.57
N VAL A 153 -9.75 15.37 -6.09
CA VAL A 153 -10.61 14.19 -5.87
C VAL A 153 -11.63 14.39 -4.74
N ASN A 154 -11.38 15.34 -3.83
CA ASN A 154 -12.31 15.69 -2.75
C ASN A 154 -13.41 16.67 -3.21
N VAL A 155 -13.40 17.11 -4.47
CA VAL A 155 -14.44 17.99 -5.02
C VAL A 155 -15.65 17.12 -5.42
N PRO A 156 -16.85 17.38 -4.87
CA PRO A 156 -18.03 16.61 -5.20
C PRO A 156 -18.40 16.68 -6.69
N SER A 157 -19.18 15.71 -7.16
CA SER A 157 -19.59 15.60 -8.57
C SER A 157 -20.40 16.79 -9.09
N ASP A 158 -21.09 17.52 -8.22
CA ASP A 158 -21.85 18.73 -8.56
C ASP A 158 -20.95 19.97 -8.71
N GLY A 159 -19.65 19.85 -8.49
CA GLY A 159 -18.67 20.93 -8.59
C GLY A 159 -18.83 21.99 -7.50
N SER A 160 -19.64 21.73 -6.47
CA SER A 160 -19.73 22.62 -5.32
C SER A 160 -18.35 22.77 -4.69
N LEU A 161 -17.91 24.02 -4.54
CA LEU A 161 -16.65 24.36 -3.86
C LEU A 161 -16.77 24.23 -2.32
N SER A 162 -17.66 23.36 -1.83
CA SER A 162 -17.64 22.93 -0.43
C SER A 162 -16.45 22.00 -0.25
N PHE A 163 -15.28 22.60 -0.03
CA PHE A 163 -14.04 21.90 0.21
C PHE A 163 -14.08 21.22 1.59
N HIS A 164 -14.65 20.02 1.66
CA HIS A 164 -14.55 19.20 2.86
C HIS A 164 -13.34 18.29 2.74
N PHE A 165 -12.17 18.82 3.11
CA PHE A 165 -11.01 17.98 3.38
C PHE A 165 -11.28 17.17 4.66
N GLY A 166 -12.03 16.09 4.49
CA GLY A 166 -12.57 15.30 5.59
C GLY A 166 -11.51 14.55 6.37
N ILE A 167 -11.88 14.10 7.56
CA ILE A 167 -11.04 13.24 8.40
C ILE A 167 -10.58 11.98 7.65
N GLY A 168 -11.40 11.46 6.72
CA GLY A 168 -11.05 10.32 5.86
C GLY A 168 -9.79 10.56 5.04
N SER A 169 -9.73 11.67 4.30
CA SER A 169 -8.59 12.06 3.47
C SER A 169 -7.32 12.29 4.29
N LEU A 170 -7.44 12.92 5.46
CA LEU A 170 -6.29 13.12 6.36
C LEU A 170 -5.74 11.79 6.90
N LEU A 171 -6.62 10.87 7.28
CA LEU A 171 -6.23 9.54 7.73
C LEU A 171 -5.59 8.73 6.61
N LEU A 172 -6.12 8.80 5.39
CA LEU A 172 -5.52 8.12 4.23
C LEU A 172 -4.14 8.68 3.87
N LEU A 173 -3.92 9.99 3.97
CA LEU A 173 -2.58 10.59 3.83
C LEU A 173 -1.64 10.14 4.95
N GLY A 174 -2.12 10.08 6.19
CA GLY A 174 -1.39 9.52 7.32
C GLY A 174 -0.98 8.07 7.06
N ALA A 175 -1.90 7.26 6.56
CA ALA A 175 -1.63 5.88 6.16
C ALA A 175 -0.55 5.80 5.06
N ALA A 176 -0.63 6.66 4.04
CA ALA A 176 0.36 6.73 2.98
C ALA A 176 1.76 7.10 3.49
N MET A 177 1.86 8.00 4.46
CA MET A 177 3.11 8.36 5.13
C MET A 177 3.69 7.18 5.95
N MET A 178 2.87 6.52 6.78
CA MET A 178 3.28 5.37 7.58
C MET A 178 3.74 4.20 6.70
N TYR A 179 3.00 3.92 5.63
CA TYR A 179 3.36 2.92 4.62
C TYR A 179 4.73 3.19 3.99
N SER A 180 4.97 4.45 3.63
CA SER A 180 6.21 4.86 2.96
C SER A 180 7.42 4.63 3.86
N TYR A 181 7.30 4.95 5.15
CA TYR A 181 8.33 4.67 6.13
C TYR A 181 8.49 3.16 6.37
N GLY A 182 7.39 2.43 6.51
CA GLY A 182 7.38 0.97 6.62
C GLY A 182 8.07 0.26 5.46
N ASN A 183 7.89 0.74 4.22
CA ASN A 183 8.58 0.23 3.04
C ASN A 183 10.09 0.43 3.08
N ILE A 184 10.57 1.55 3.63
CA ILE A 184 12.00 1.80 3.80
C ILE A 184 12.58 0.83 4.85
N LEU A 185 11.89 0.66 5.99
CA LEU A 185 12.27 -0.32 7.01
C LEU A 185 12.28 -1.75 6.47
N ALA A 186 11.28 -2.14 5.67
CA ALA A 186 11.20 -3.44 5.04
C ALA A 186 12.33 -3.65 4.03
N LYS A 187 12.68 -2.62 3.24
CA LYS A 187 13.82 -2.67 2.32
C LYS A 187 15.13 -2.90 3.08
N GLU A 188 15.38 -2.14 4.14
CA GLU A 188 16.57 -2.33 4.99
C GLU A 188 16.57 -3.72 5.65
N GLY A 189 15.41 -4.21 6.11
CA GLY A 189 15.26 -5.56 6.65
C GLY A 189 15.50 -6.68 5.66
N SER A 190 15.15 -6.48 4.38
CA SER A 190 15.36 -7.47 3.32
C SER A 190 16.83 -7.76 3.03
N LYS A 191 17.76 -6.90 3.51
CA LYS A 191 19.21 -7.10 3.41
C LYS A 191 19.70 -8.24 4.32
N THR A 192 19.10 -8.40 5.49
CA THR A 192 19.49 -9.39 6.51
C THR A 192 18.49 -10.53 6.65
N LEU A 193 17.23 -10.31 6.29
CA LEU A 193 16.15 -11.29 6.43
C LEU A 193 15.70 -11.83 5.07
N ASP A 194 15.25 -13.09 5.07
CA ASP A 194 14.51 -13.62 3.94
C ASP A 194 13.17 -12.88 3.81
N ILE A 195 12.75 -12.58 2.58
CA ILE A 195 11.58 -11.73 2.30
C ILE A 195 10.28 -12.40 2.73
N GLY A 196 10.15 -13.71 2.49
CA GLY A 196 8.97 -14.47 2.87
C GLY A 196 8.81 -14.50 4.38
N TYR A 197 9.91 -14.80 5.09
CA TYR A 197 9.99 -14.75 6.54
C TYR A 197 9.64 -13.36 7.09
N MET A 198 10.30 -12.32 6.58
CA MET A 198 10.11 -10.95 7.02
C MET A 198 8.66 -10.49 6.83
N THR A 199 8.10 -10.72 5.64
CA THR A 199 6.75 -10.27 5.29
C THR A 199 5.69 -11.01 6.10
N ALA A 200 5.87 -12.31 6.35
CA ALA A 200 4.94 -13.09 7.15
C ALA A 200 4.91 -12.62 8.62
N TYR A 201 6.09 -12.52 9.26
CA TYR A 201 6.16 -12.15 10.67
C TYR A 201 5.82 -10.69 10.94
N GLN A 202 6.18 -9.75 10.04
CA GLN A 202 5.80 -8.35 10.22
C GLN A 202 4.27 -8.15 10.13
N MET A 203 3.59 -8.89 9.24
CA MET A 203 2.12 -8.89 9.17
C MET A 203 1.51 -9.48 10.44
N ILE A 204 2.03 -10.61 10.92
CA ILE A 204 1.54 -11.23 12.17
C ILE A 204 1.70 -10.26 13.34
N PHE A 205 2.90 -9.71 13.57
CA PHE A 205 3.12 -8.79 14.69
C PHE A 205 2.31 -7.51 14.59
N GLY A 206 2.21 -6.91 13.40
CA GLY A 206 1.37 -5.73 13.20
C GLY A 206 -0.12 -6.04 13.40
N SER A 207 -0.58 -7.18 12.90
CA SER A 207 -1.97 -7.62 13.05
C SER A 207 -2.37 -7.95 14.48
N ILE A 208 -1.45 -8.44 15.33
CA ILE A 208 -1.72 -8.67 16.75
C ILE A 208 -2.15 -7.36 17.42
N GLY A 209 -1.48 -6.24 17.12
CA GLY A 209 -1.90 -4.93 17.63
C GLY A 209 -3.31 -4.55 17.18
N LEU A 210 -3.63 -4.76 15.89
CA LEU A 210 -4.96 -4.48 15.33
C LEU A 210 -6.03 -5.36 16.01
N LEU A 211 -5.77 -6.66 16.14
CA LEU A 211 -6.66 -7.62 16.79
C LEU A 211 -6.88 -7.24 18.26
N CYS A 212 -5.83 -6.88 19.00
CA CYS A 212 -5.96 -6.50 20.40
C CYS A 212 -6.81 -5.24 20.58
N ILE A 213 -6.59 -4.19 19.77
CA ILE A 213 -7.37 -2.96 19.86
C ILE A 213 -8.82 -3.20 19.47
N GLY A 214 -9.05 -3.84 18.33
CA GLY A 214 -10.39 -4.14 17.85
C GLY A 214 -11.15 -5.04 18.83
N ALA A 215 -10.55 -6.14 19.27
CA ALA A 215 -11.20 -7.08 20.17
C ALA A 215 -11.45 -6.50 21.57
N PHE A 216 -10.62 -5.57 22.02
CA PHE A 216 -10.85 -4.86 23.28
C PHE A 216 -12.10 -3.96 23.21
N GLN A 217 -12.37 -3.35 22.05
CA GLN A 217 -13.53 -2.46 21.89
C GLN A 217 -14.83 -3.21 21.64
N VAL A 218 -14.80 -4.26 20.81
CA VAL A 218 -16.01 -4.87 20.25
C VAL A 218 -16.10 -6.39 20.46
N GLY A 219 -15.10 -6.99 21.12
CA GLY A 219 -15.01 -8.43 21.32
C GLY A 219 -14.28 -9.17 20.19
N VAL A 220 -13.98 -10.45 20.41
CA VAL A 220 -13.09 -11.22 19.50
C VAL A 220 -13.78 -11.62 18.21
N ILE A 221 -15.11 -11.77 18.17
CA ILE A 221 -15.89 -12.17 16.99
C ILE A 221 -17.24 -11.42 16.99
N PRO A 222 -17.26 -10.11 16.68
CA PRO A 222 -18.50 -9.33 16.64
C PRO A 222 -19.29 -9.53 15.34
N PHE A 223 -18.67 -10.12 14.31
CA PHE A 223 -19.24 -10.20 12.98
C PHE A 223 -20.05 -11.48 12.74
N THR A 224 -21.09 -11.37 11.92
CA THR A 224 -21.79 -12.51 11.34
C THR A 224 -21.23 -12.82 9.96
N PHE A 225 -20.34 -13.80 9.89
CA PHE A 225 -19.70 -14.18 8.64
C PHE A 225 -20.62 -15.03 7.77
N ASN A 226 -21.10 -14.45 6.67
CA ASN A 226 -21.70 -15.21 5.57
C ASN A 226 -20.59 -15.69 4.60
N LEU A 227 -20.96 -16.51 3.60
CA LEU A 227 -20.00 -17.04 2.63
C LEU A 227 -19.29 -15.92 1.84
N HIS A 228 -20.00 -14.85 1.45
CA HIS A 228 -19.42 -13.73 0.72
C HIS A 228 -18.37 -13.00 1.55
N ALA A 229 -18.68 -12.66 2.80
CA ALA A 229 -17.75 -12.00 3.72
C ALA A 229 -16.49 -12.85 3.97
N ILE A 230 -16.62 -14.17 4.10
CA ILE A 230 -15.49 -15.09 4.23
C ILE A 230 -14.63 -15.07 2.96
N LEU A 231 -15.24 -15.18 1.78
CA LEU A 231 -14.53 -15.15 0.50
C LEU A 231 -13.82 -13.80 0.28
N MET A 232 -14.44 -12.69 0.66
CA MET A 232 -13.82 -11.36 0.61
C MET A 232 -12.63 -11.27 1.58
N LEU A 233 -12.75 -11.76 2.81
CA LEU A 233 -11.65 -11.78 3.77
C LEU A 233 -10.48 -12.65 3.27
N ILE A 234 -10.77 -13.83 2.73
CA ILE A 234 -9.75 -14.72 2.13
C ILE A 234 -9.08 -14.02 0.95
N TYR A 235 -9.85 -13.40 0.05
CA TYR A 235 -9.32 -12.66 -1.09
C TYR A 235 -8.43 -11.49 -0.66
N LEU A 236 -8.91 -10.66 0.27
CA LEU A 236 -8.18 -9.53 0.83
C LEU A 236 -6.90 -9.98 1.56
N SER A 237 -6.91 -11.16 2.17
CA SER A 237 -5.74 -11.73 2.85
C SER A 237 -4.74 -12.28 1.84
N PHE A 238 -5.21 -13.00 0.82
CA PHE A 238 -4.38 -13.51 -0.27
C PHE A 238 -3.69 -12.36 -1.02
N LEU A 239 -4.44 -11.33 -1.40
CA LEU A 239 -3.89 -10.18 -2.14
C LEU A 239 -2.86 -9.43 -1.29
N SER A 240 -3.04 -9.35 0.03
CA SER A 240 -2.08 -8.74 0.95
C SER A 240 -0.81 -9.58 1.01
N ALA A 241 -0.93 -10.88 1.27
CA ALA A 241 0.18 -11.82 1.30
C ALA A 241 1.00 -11.76 0.00
N ALA A 242 0.34 -11.93 -1.14
CA ALA A 242 0.98 -11.92 -2.45
C ALA A 242 1.56 -10.54 -2.80
N GLY A 243 0.78 -9.47 -2.68
CA GLY A 243 1.18 -8.11 -3.05
C GLY A 243 2.41 -7.62 -2.28
N PHE A 244 2.41 -7.75 -0.94
CA PHE A 244 3.57 -7.34 -0.14
C PHE A 244 4.78 -8.25 -0.37
N CYS A 245 4.60 -9.56 -0.51
CA CYS A 245 5.72 -10.47 -0.75
C CYS A 245 6.38 -10.17 -2.12
N ILE A 246 5.58 -9.95 -3.16
CA ILE A 246 6.05 -9.56 -4.48
C ILE A 246 6.77 -8.21 -4.39
N TRP A 247 6.14 -7.20 -3.80
CA TRP A 247 6.70 -5.85 -3.73
C TRP A 247 8.00 -5.78 -2.94
N ASN A 248 8.06 -6.41 -1.77
CA ASN A 248 9.27 -6.49 -0.95
C ASN A 248 10.39 -7.23 -1.71
N THR A 249 10.05 -8.22 -2.54
CA THR A 249 11.01 -8.90 -3.43
C THR A 249 11.54 -7.96 -4.50
N ILE A 250 10.67 -7.20 -5.18
CA ILE A 250 11.11 -6.22 -6.19
C ILE A 250 12.02 -5.16 -5.53
N MET A 251 11.63 -4.65 -4.36
CA MET A 251 12.35 -3.61 -3.62
C MET A 251 13.74 -4.05 -3.14
N LYS A 252 13.91 -5.34 -2.84
CA LYS A 252 15.22 -5.92 -2.45
C LYS A 252 16.25 -5.80 -3.58
N TYR A 253 15.84 -6.10 -4.82
CA TYR A 253 16.76 -6.19 -5.96
C TYR A 253 16.88 -4.91 -6.79
N ASN A 254 16.08 -3.87 -6.49
CA ASN A 254 16.00 -2.68 -7.33
C ASN A 254 16.11 -1.38 -6.51
N LYS A 255 16.56 -0.30 -7.17
CA LYS A 255 16.57 1.06 -6.60
C LYS A 255 15.13 1.52 -6.35
N VAL A 256 14.90 2.19 -5.20
CA VAL A 256 13.55 2.58 -4.75
C VAL A 256 12.84 3.41 -5.82
N GLY A 257 13.45 4.51 -6.28
CA GLY A 257 12.82 5.39 -7.27
C GLY A 257 12.47 4.73 -8.61
N LYS A 258 13.19 3.68 -9.03
CA LYS A 258 12.85 2.94 -10.27
C LYS A 258 11.58 2.11 -10.09
N VAL A 259 11.34 1.58 -8.90
CA VAL A 259 10.19 0.69 -8.63
C VAL A 259 8.98 1.51 -8.20
N SER A 260 9.18 2.56 -7.40
CA SER A 260 8.11 3.44 -6.92
C SER A 260 7.34 4.11 -8.05
N MET A 261 7.94 4.28 -9.25
CA MET A 261 7.17 4.73 -10.41
C MET A 261 5.95 3.86 -10.68
N TYR A 262 6.05 2.53 -10.53
CA TYR A 262 4.93 1.63 -10.82
C TYR A 262 3.76 1.77 -9.84
N MET A 263 3.96 2.41 -8.69
CA MET A 263 2.87 2.66 -7.75
C MET A 263 1.76 3.55 -8.35
N PHE A 264 1.99 4.27 -9.47
CA PHE A 264 0.90 4.97 -10.17
C PHE A 264 -0.20 4.03 -10.66
N PHE A 265 0.11 2.74 -10.86
CA PHE A 265 -0.91 1.77 -11.26
C PHE A 265 -1.92 1.48 -10.16
N ILE A 266 -1.59 1.71 -8.88
CA ILE A 266 -2.51 1.53 -7.74
C ILE A 266 -3.74 2.42 -7.89
N PRO A 267 -3.62 3.77 -8.01
CA PRO A 267 -4.79 4.62 -8.17
C PRO A 267 -5.52 4.36 -9.50
N VAL A 268 -4.81 4.00 -10.58
CA VAL A 268 -5.46 3.65 -11.86
C VAL A 268 -6.35 2.41 -11.70
N PHE A 269 -5.83 1.31 -11.16
CA PHE A 269 -6.63 0.11 -10.93
C PHE A 269 -7.70 0.32 -9.86
N GLY A 270 -7.40 1.07 -8.80
CA GLY A 270 -8.36 1.37 -7.74
C GLY A 270 -9.55 2.19 -8.22
N VAL A 271 -9.34 3.19 -9.07
CA VAL A 271 -10.44 3.96 -9.69
C VAL A 271 -11.26 3.08 -10.61
N LEU A 272 -10.61 2.33 -11.51
CA LEU A 272 -11.30 1.47 -12.48
C LEU A 272 -12.13 0.38 -11.79
N LEU A 273 -11.54 -0.30 -10.81
CA LEU A 273 -12.21 -1.39 -10.09
C LEU A 273 -13.27 -0.86 -9.12
N SER A 274 -13.08 0.30 -8.49
CA SER A 274 -14.13 0.90 -7.67
C SER A 274 -15.33 1.34 -8.51
N SER A 275 -15.10 1.94 -9.68
CA SER A 275 -16.20 2.26 -10.59
C SER A 275 -16.93 1.01 -11.09
N LEU A 276 -16.18 -0.03 -11.49
CA LEU A 276 -16.76 -1.26 -12.03
C LEU A 276 -17.52 -2.09 -10.98
N ILE A 277 -16.97 -2.20 -9.76
CA ILE A 277 -17.48 -3.10 -8.71
C ILE A 277 -18.47 -2.40 -7.79
N LEU A 278 -18.19 -1.15 -7.38
CA LEU A 278 -19.06 -0.39 -6.48
C LEU A 278 -20.05 0.51 -7.23
N GLY A 279 -19.92 0.66 -8.55
CA GLY A 279 -20.74 1.58 -9.34
C GLY A 279 -20.42 3.06 -9.10
N GLU A 280 -19.23 3.37 -8.57
CA GLU A 280 -18.82 4.75 -8.30
C GLU A 280 -18.66 5.54 -9.62
N ALA A 281 -19.22 6.76 -9.64
CA ALA A 281 -19.23 7.61 -10.83
C ALA A 281 -17.86 8.27 -11.06
N ILE A 282 -17.30 8.09 -12.26
CA ILE A 282 -16.08 8.78 -12.69
C ILE A 282 -16.47 10.12 -13.32
N HIS A 283 -16.50 11.18 -12.51
CA HIS A 283 -16.72 12.54 -12.99
C HIS A 283 -15.39 13.24 -13.35
N SER A 284 -15.47 14.43 -13.96
CA SER A 284 -14.30 15.14 -14.50
C SER A 284 -13.21 15.40 -13.45
N PHE A 285 -13.58 15.76 -12.21
CA PHE A 285 -12.61 15.99 -11.13
C PHE A 285 -11.85 14.73 -10.72
N VAL A 286 -12.48 13.54 -10.77
CA VAL A 286 -11.78 12.26 -10.56
C VAL A 286 -10.74 12.04 -11.65
N LEU A 287 -11.08 12.30 -12.91
CA LEU A 287 -10.16 12.14 -14.04
C LEU A 287 -8.97 13.11 -13.92
N PHE A 288 -9.23 14.38 -13.62
CA PHE A 288 -8.17 15.36 -13.39
C PHE A 288 -7.33 15.02 -12.16
N GLY A 289 -7.95 14.58 -11.06
CA GLY A 289 -7.27 14.14 -9.85
C GLY A 289 -6.33 12.97 -10.09
N LEU A 290 -6.83 11.92 -10.75
CA LEU A 290 -6.05 10.75 -11.17
C LEU A 290 -4.90 11.15 -12.10
N ALA A 291 -5.16 12.00 -13.10
CA ALA A 291 -4.15 12.47 -14.04
C ALA A 291 -3.04 13.26 -13.32
N CYS A 292 -3.41 14.14 -12.40
CA CYS A 292 -2.46 14.90 -11.57
C CYS A 292 -1.61 13.99 -10.68
N VAL A 293 -2.21 13.02 -9.97
CA VAL A 293 -1.46 12.07 -9.14
C VAL A 293 -0.54 11.21 -10.01
N ALA A 294 -1.02 10.67 -11.13
CA ALA A 294 -0.20 9.87 -12.04
C ALA A 294 0.96 10.67 -12.64
N ALA A 295 0.68 11.89 -13.13
CA ALA A 295 1.70 12.79 -13.65
C ALA A 295 2.74 13.14 -12.57
N GLY A 296 2.29 13.44 -11.35
CA GLY A 296 3.16 13.66 -10.20
C GLY A 296 4.09 12.47 -9.97
N ILE A 297 3.56 11.26 -9.86
CA ILE A 297 4.36 10.04 -9.63
C ILE A 297 5.41 9.87 -10.73
N ILE A 298 5.04 10.08 -12.00
CA ILE A 298 5.96 9.97 -13.14
C ILE A 298 7.06 11.05 -13.06
N VAL A 299 6.69 12.30 -12.79
CA VAL A 299 7.64 13.43 -12.74
C VAL A 299 8.67 13.25 -11.62
N VAL A 300 8.23 12.82 -10.44
CA VAL A 300 9.13 12.65 -9.29
C VAL A 300 10.08 11.45 -9.48
N ASN A 301 9.63 10.37 -10.13
CA ASN A 301 10.43 9.17 -10.34
C ASN A 301 11.29 9.17 -11.63
N ARG A 302 11.13 10.15 -12.53
CA ARG A 302 11.95 10.24 -13.75
C ARG A 302 13.42 10.49 -13.37
N ALA A 303 14.40 9.82 -13.97
CA ALA A 303 15.82 10.14 -13.69
C ALA A 303 16.22 11.51 -14.27
N PRO A 304 17.07 12.32 -13.61
CA PRO A 304 17.64 13.54 -14.22
C PRO A 304 18.48 13.17 -15.45
N ALA A 305 18.37 13.96 -16.53
CA ALA A 305 19.12 13.71 -17.78
C ALA A 305 20.64 13.59 -17.57
N LYS A 306 21.19 14.31 -16.58
CA LYS A 306 22.62 14.29 -16.22
C LYS A 306 23.09 12.94 -15.62
N GLN A 307 22.27 12.30 -14.78
CA GLN A 307 22.58 10.99 -14.20
C GLN A 307 22.48 9.85 -15.22
N LYS A 308 21.68 10.02 -16.28
CA LYS A 308 21.54 9.03 -17.35
C LYS A 308 22.82 8.94 -18.19
N ILE A 309 23.43 10.10 -18.48
CA ILE A 309 24.69 10.20 -19.24
C ILE A 309 25.88 9.63 -18.45
N GLU A 310 25.94 9.82 -17.12
CA GLU A 310 26.98 9.22 -16.27
C GLU A 310 26.82 7.69 -16.11
N GLN A 311 25.57 7.20 -16.01
CA GLN A 311 25.31 5.75 -15.97
C GLN A 311 25.60 5.07 -17.31
N GLU A 312 25.30 5.71 -18.43
CA GLU A 312 25.63 5.19 -19.77
C GLU A 312 27.16 5.18 -20.00
N LYS A 313 27.91 6.11 -19.39
CA LYS A 313 29.39 6.12 -19.41
C LYS A 313 30.06 5.10 -18.49
N GLN A 314 29.39 4.60 -17.45
CA GLN A 314 29.94 3.57 -16.54
C GLN A 314 29.67 2.14 -17.02
N VAL A 315 28.76 1.98 -17.98
CA VAL A 315 28.35 0.68 -18.55
C VAL A 315 28.96 0.46 -19.94
N ALA A 316 29.48 1.52 -20.59
CA ALA A 316 30.28 1.48 -21.81
C ALA A 316 31.77 1.36 -21.48
#